data_AF-G5LL31-F1
#
_entry.id   AF-G5LL31-F1
#
_cell.length_a   1.000
_cell.length_b   1.000
_cell.length_c   1.000
_cell.angle_alpha   90.00
_cell.angle_beta   90.00
_cell.angle_gamma   90.00
#
_symmetry.space_group_name_H-M   'P 1'
#
loop_
_entity.id
_entity.type
_entity.pdbx_description
1 polymer ?
#
loop_
_entity_poly.entity_id
_entity_poly.type
_entity_poly.pdbx_seq_one_letter_code
_entity_poly.pdbx_strand_id
1 'polypeptide(L)'
;AGAPHCFLSVTKWGHSAIVNTSGNGDCHIILRGGKAPNYSAQHVAEVKEGLTKAGLTPQVMIDFSHANSCKQFQKQMEVCADVCQQIAGGEKAIIGVMVESHLVEGNQSLESGQPLTYGKSITDACIGWEDTDALLRQLSAAVKARRG
;
A
#
# COMPACT_ATOMS: atom_id res chain seq x y z
N ALA A 1 -6.67 -14.64 -10.45
CA ALA A 1 -5.53 -14.03 -11.16
C ALA A 1 -4.51 -15.06 -11.64
N GLY A 2 -4.16 -16.06 -10.82
CA GLY A 2 -3.14 -17.08 -11.19
C GLY A 2 -3.53 -18.08 -12.28
N ALA A 3 -4.82 -18.26 -12.57
CA ALA A 3 -5.27 -19.18 -13.62
C ALA A 3 -5.34 -18.49 -15.00
N PRO A 4 -5.22 -19.25 -16.11
CA PRO A 4 -5.52 -18.77 -17.45
C PRO A 4 -6.98 -18.29 -17.58
N HIS A 5 -7.20 -17.22 -18.35
CA HIS A 5 -8.54 -16.71 -18.65
C HIS A 5 -8.69 -16.36 -20.14
N CYS A 6 -9.93 -16.35 -20.61
CA CYS A 6 -10.34 -15.89 -21.94
C CYS A 6 -11.43 -14.83 -21.79
N PHE A 7 -11.24 -13.63 -22.36
CA PHE A 7 -12.19 -12.52 -22.23
C PHE A 7 -12.09 -11.53 -23.39
N LEU A 8 -13.08 -10.64 -23.53
CA LEU A 8 -13.07 -9.55 -24.52
C LEU A 8 -12.22 -8.38 -24.04
N SER A 9 -11.32 -7.90 -24.89
CA SER A 9 -10.47 -6.74 -24.61
C SER A 9 -10.22 -5.92 -25.88
N VAL A 10 -9.39 -4.87 -25.78
CA VAL A 10 -9.03 -4.00 -26.89
C VAL A 10 -7.55 -4.20 -27.22
N THR A 11 -7.26 -4.41 -28.50
CA THR A 11 -5.89 -4.51 -29.01
C THR A 11 -5.21 -3.14 -29.01
N LYS A 12 -3.89 -3.11 -29.17
CA LYS A 12 -3.12 -1.86 -29.30
C LYS A 12 -3.53 -1.01 -30.51
N TRP A 13 -4.29 -1.56 -31.45
CA TRP A 13 -4.81 -0.89 -32.64
C TRP A 13 -6.22 -0.29 -32.43
N GLY A 14 -6.77 -0.37 -31.21
CA GLY A 14 -8.10 0.15 -30.91
C GLY A 14 -9.25 -0.77 -31.35
N HIS A 15 -8.97 -1.98 -31.81
CA HIS A 15 -9.99 -2.97 -32.16
C HIS A 15 -10.32 -3.87 -30.98
N SER A 16 -11.60 -4.21 -30.80
CA SER A 16 -12.01 -5.26 -29.88
C SER A 16 -11.53 -6.64 -30.35
N ALA A 17 -11.13 -7.50 -29.42
CA ALA A 17 -10.66 -8.85 -29.69
C ALA A 17 -10.89 -9.77 -28.49
N ILE A 18 -10.80 -11.07 -28.72
CA ILE A 18 -10.71 -12.08 -27.66
C ILE A 18 -9.24 -12.19 -27.23
N VAL A 19 -8.99 -12.11 -25.93
CA VAL A 19 -7.66 -12.24 -25.32
C VAL A 19 -7.62 -13.46 -24.42
N ASN A 20 -6.54 -14.23 -24.55
CA ASN A 20 -6.20 -15.33 -23.67
C ASN A 20 -4.98 -14.95 -22.83
N THR A 21 -5.07 -15.13 -21.51
CA THR A 21 -3.96 -14.91 -20.58
C THR A 21 -3.47 -16.24 -20.02
N SER A 22 -2.19 -16.30 -19.63
CA SER A 22 -1.58 -17.47 -18.99
C SER A 22 -1.84 -17.55 -17.48
N GLY A 23 -2.44 -16.52 -16.89
CA GLY A 23 -2.45 -16.29 -15.45
C GLY A 23 -1.21 -15.53 -14.97
N ASN A 24 -1.33 -14.90 -13.79
CA ASN A 24 -0.25 -14.16 -13.12
C ASN A 24 -0.05 -14.70 -11.70
N GLY A 25 1.13 -15.29 -11.45
CA GLY A 25 1.52 -15.83 -10.14
C GLY A 25 2.07 -14.77 -9.17
N ASP A 26 2.50 -13.62 -9.68
CA ASP A 26 3.14 -12.55 -8.90
C ASP A 26 2.09 -11.60 -8.30
N CYS A 27 1.04 -12.17 -7.72
CA CYS A 27 -0.02 -11.45 -7.03
C CYS A 27 0.15 -11.57 -5.52
N HIS A 28 -0.17 -10.51 -4.80
CA HIS A 28 -0.17 -10.47 -3.34
C HIS A 28 -1.32 -9.59 -2.84
N ILE A 29 -1.64 -9.70 -1.55
CA ILE A 29 -2.68 -8.90 -0.92
C ILE A 29 -2.11 -7.56 -0.41
N ILE A 30 -2.93 -6.52 -0.49
CA ILE A 30 -2.67 -5.20 0.11
C ILE A 30 -3.65 -4.99 1.26
N LEU A 31 -3.14 -4.85 2.47
CA LEU A 31 -3.91 -4.48 3.66
C LEU A 31 -4.02 -2.96 3.72
N ARG A 32 -5.21 -2.44 3.39
CA ARG A 32 -5.50 -1.00 3.29
C ARG A 32 -6.61 -0.51 4.21
N GLY A 33 -6.89 -1.26 5.27
CA GLY A 33 -7.99 -1.04 6.19
C GLY A 33 -9.36 -1.47 5.63
N GLY A 34 -10.40 -1.19 6.40
CA GLY A 34 -11.81 -1.40 6.03
C GLY A 34 -12.70 -0.47 6.85
N LYS A 35 -13.59 -1.03 7.67
CA LYS A 35 -14.30 -0.23 8.69
C LYS A 35 -13.38 0.30 9.80
N ALA A 36 -12.28 -0.41 10.03
CA ALA A 36 -11.20 -0.05 10.95
C ALA A 36 -9.84 -0.37 10.28
N PRO A 37 -8.73 0.18 10.80
CA PRO A 37 -7.39 -0.18 10.35
C PRO A 37 -7.09 -1.67 10.56
N ASN A 38 -6.26 -2.25 9.68
CA ASN A 38 -5.87 -3.65 9.69
C ASN A 38 -4.35 -3.87 9.47
N TYR A 39 -3.51 -2.92 9.91
CA TYR A 39 -2.05 -3.01 9.80
C TYR A 39 -1.35 -3.69 10.98
N SER A 40 -2.06 -3.88 12.11
CA SER A 40 -1.45 -4.40 13.34
C SER A 40 -1.01 -5.85 13.21
N ALA A 41 -0.09 -6.28 14.07
CA ALA A 41 0.43 -7.64 14.10
C ALA A 41 -0.66 -8.73 14.19
N GLN A 42 -1.76 -8.45 14.90
CA GLN A 42 -2.91 -9.34 14.97
C GLN A 42 -3.50 -9.60 13.58
N HIS A 43 -3.83 -8.53 12.84
CA HIS A 43 -4.41 -8.64 11.50
C HIS A 43 -3.44 -9.28 10.52
N VAL A 44 -2.14 -8.97 10.62
CA VAL A 44 -1.10 -9.60 9.80
C VAL A 44 -1.06 -11.11 10.05
N ALA A 45 -1.15 -11.56 11.30
CA ALA A 45 -1.20 -12.98 11.65
C ALA A 45 -2.46 -13.68 11.09
N GLU A 46 -3.63 -13.08 11.25
CA GLU A 46 -4.90 -13.61 10.73
C GLU A 46 -4.87 -13.75 9.19
N VAL A 47 -4.32 -12.76 8.48
CA VAL A 47 -4.19 -12.79 7.02
C VAL A 47 -3.19 -13.86 6.57
N LYS A 48 -2.06 -13.99 7.25
CA LYS A 48 -1.07 -15.06 6.96
C LYS A 48 -1.69 -16.45 7.10
N GLU A 49 -2.49 -16.66 8.14
CA GLU A 49 -3.21 -17.91 8.36
C GLU A 49 -4.24 -18.16 7.24
N GLY A 50 -5.01 -17.14 6.86
CA GLY A 50 -5.98 -17.20 5.76
C GLY A 50 -5.32 -17.55 4.42
N LEU A 51 -4.21 -16.90 4.08
CA LEU A 51 -3.44 -17.18 2.86
C LEU A 51 -2.91 -18.62 2.85
N THR A 52 -2.35 -19.06 3.98
CA THR A 52 -1.84 -20.43 4.13
C THR A 52 -2.95 -21.46 3.95
N LYS A 53 -4.11 -21.26 4.58
CA LYS A 53 -5.30 -22.13 4.43
C LYS A 53 -5.81 -22.18 2.99
N ALA A 54 -5.66 -21.09 2.25
CA ALA A 54 -6.00 -21.01 0.83
C ALA A 54 -4.92 -21.59 -0.11
N GLY A 55 -3.80 -22.10 0.43
CA GLY A 55 -2.68 -22.62 -0.38
C GLY A 55 -1.85 -21.54 -1.08
N LEU A 56 -1.88 -20.30 -0.56
CA LEU A 56 -1.14 -19.15 -1.10
C LEU A 56 0.06 -18.81 -0.21
N THR A 57 1.05 -18.14 -0.80
CA THR A 57 2.21 -17.65 -0.05
C THR A 57 1.77 -16.61 0.99
N PRO A 58 2.12 -16.76 2.29
CA PRO A 58 1.66 -15.88 3.36
C PRO A 58 2.46 -14.57 3.41
N GLN A 59 2.30 -13.75 2.38
CA GLN A 59 2.97 -12.45 2.21
C GLN A 59 1.94 -11.34 2.04
N VAL A 60 2.26 -10.17 2.61
CA VAL A 60 1.37 -9.00 2.62
C VAL A 60 2.14 -7.72 2.29
N MET A 61 1.45 -6.81 1.61
CA MET A 61 1.82 -5.40 1.56
C MET A 61 0.87 -4.61 2.47
N ILE A 62 1.37 -3.61 3.19
CA ILE A 62 0.54 -2.75 4.05
C ILE A 62 0.49 -1.34 3.48
N ASP A 63 -0.71 -0.85 3.18
CA ASP A 63 -0.98 0.54 2.78
C ASP A 63 -1.18 1.39 4.03
N PHE A 64 -0.34 2.41 4.22
CA PHE A 64 -0.35 3.25 5.42
C PHE A 64 -1.45 4.30 5.38
N SER A 65 -1.99 4.61 4.19
CA SER A 65 -3.00 5.65 3.96
C SER A 65 -4.42 5.08 4.09
N HIS A 66 -5.37 5.66 3.36
CA HIS A 66 -6.74 5.21 3.20
C HIS A 66 -7.43 4.85 4.54
N ALA A 67 -7.99 3.65 4.67
CA ALA A 67 -8.70 3.26 5.88
C ALA A 67 -7.75 2.86 7.02
N ASN A 68 -6.46 2.62 6.74
CA ASN A 68 -5.46 2.40 7.78
C ASN A 68 -5.06 3.71 8.49
N SER A 69 -5.06 4.83 7.78
CA SER A 69 -4.86 6.16 8.37
C SER A 69 -6.17 6.82 8.85
N CYS A 70 -7.31 6.14 8.73
CA CYS A 70 -8.64 6.74 8.91
C CYS A 70 -8.83 8.02 8.09
N LYS A 71 -8.25 8.06 6.88
CA LYS A 71 -8.20 9.24 5.98
C LYS A 71 -7.55 10.48 6.60
N GLN A 72 -6.67 10.31 7.59
CA GLN A 72 -5.90 11.40 8.20
C GLN A 72 -4.44 11.20 7.82
N PHE A 73 -3.93 12.00 6.88
CA PHE A 73 -2.63 11.77 6.26
C PHE A 73 -1.47 11.68 7.27
N GLN A 74 -1.53 12.44 8.37
CA GLN A 74 -0.52 12.42 9.43
C GLN A 74 -0.42 11.04 10.11
N LYS A 75 -1.55 10.29 10.18
CA LYS A 75 -1.58 8.96 10.78
C LYS A 75 -0.81 7.92 9.99
N GLN A 76 -0.42 8.20 8.74
CA GLN A 76 0.53 7.35 8.01
C GLN A 76 1.85 7.17 8.81
N MET A 77 2.26 8.16 9.59
CA MET A 77 3.45 8.09 10.45
C MET A 77 3.24 7.16 11.65
N GLU A 78 2.02 7.11 12.21
CA GLU A 78 1.66 6.16 13.28
C GLU A 78 1.64 4.72 12.75
N VAL A 79 1.05 4.51 11.56
CA VAL A 79 1.07 3.19 10.89
C VAL A 79 2.51 2.79 10.58
N CYS A 80 3.33 3.72 10.10
CA CYS A 80 4.75 3.48 9.85
C CYS A 80 5.48 3.00 11.10
N ALA A 81 5.28 3.65 12.24
CA ALA A 81 5.94 3.28 13.49
C ALA A 81 5.59 1.85 13.91
N ASP A 82 4.32 1.46 13.87
CA ASP A 82 3.86 0.10 14.19
C ASP A 82 4.44 -0.95 13.23
N VAL A 83 4.35 -0.70 11.92
CA VAL A 83 4.88 -1.62 10.91
C VAL A 83 6.41 -1.73 11.00
N CYS A 84 7.12 -0.64 11.31
CA CYS A 84 8.56 -0.67 11.56
C CYS A 84 8.89 -1.54 12.78
N GLN A 85 8.11 -1.47 13.86
CA GLN A 85 8.28 -2.34 15.03
C GLN A 85 8.09 -3.82 14.67
N GLN A 86 7.07 -4.16 13.88
CA GLN A 86 6.86 -5.53 13.41
C GLN A 86 8.04 -6.03 12.56
N ILE A 87 8.47 -5.23 11.59
CA ILE A 87 9.61 -5.57 10.72
C ILE A 87 10.88 -5.76 11.55
N ALA A 88 11.25 -4.78 12.38
CA ALA A 88 12.43 -4.84 13.24
C ALA A 88 12.36 -6.02 14.23
N GLY A 89 11.15 -6.38 14.69
CA GLY A 89 10.88 -7.52 15.56
C GLY A 89 10.96 -8.89 14.86
N GLY A 90 11.28 -8.93 13.56
CA GLY A 90 11.51 -10.18 12.84
C GLY A 90 10.42 -10.57 11.84
N GLU A 91 9.36 -9.76 11.66
CA GLU A 91 8.29 -10.11 10.72
C GLU A 91 8.81 -10.12 9.27
N LYS A 92 8.69 -11.28 8.61
CA LYS A 92 9.17 -11.53 7.24
C LYS A 92 8.03 -11.57 6.21
N ALA A 93 6.78 -11.72 6.65
CA ALA A 93 5.61 -11.74 5.77
C ALA A 93 5.31 -10.36 5.18
N ILE A 94 5.72 -9.27 5.83
CA ILE A 94 5.59 -7.92 5.28
C ILE A 94 6.69 -7.75 4.22
N ILE A 95 6.28 -7.85 2.95
CA ILE A 95 7.16 -7.76 1.78
C ILE A 95 7.21 -6.36 1.17
N GLY A 96 6.24 -5.51 1.50
CA GLY A 96 6.15 -4.16 0.97
C GLY A 96 5.24 -3.26 1.78
N VAL A 97 5.35 -1.97 1.53
CA VAL A 97 4.48 -0.93 2.10
C VAL A 97 4.06 0.04 1.00
N MET A 98 2.92 0.69 1.18
CA MET A 98 2.41 1.74 0.28
C MET A 98 2.13 3.01 1.10
N VAL A 99 2.54 4.17 0.57
CA VAL A 99 2.48 5.46 1.25
C VAL A 99 2.02 6.52 0.25
N GLU A 100 1.14 7.41 0.67
CA GLU A 100 0.74 8.58 -0.11
C GLU A 100 1.54 9.80 0.36
N SER A 101 2.48 10.21 -0.48
CA SER A 101 3.46 11.26 -0.22
C SER A 101 3.49 12.24 -1.38
N HIS A 102 3.72 13.51 -1.07
CA HIS A 102 3.94 14.55 -2.07
C HIS A 102 4.94 15.59 -1.55
N LEU A 103 5.40 16.49 -2.42
CA LEU A 103 6.29 17.60 -2.04
C LEU A 103 5.72 18.45 -0.89
N VAL A 104 4.43 18.76 -0.95
CA VAL A 104 3.68 19.54 0.04
C VAL A 104 2.59 18.66 0.62
N GLU A 105 2.48 18.65 1.95
CA GLU A 105 1.50 17.85 2.68
C GLU A 105 0.04 18.27 2.44
N GLY A 106 -0.90 17.40 2.81
CA GLY A 106 -2.33 17.64 2.68
C GLY A 106 -2.83 17.47 1.25
N ASN A 107 -3.98 18.09 0.95
CA ASN A 107 -4.56 18.17 -0.39
C ASN A 107 -5.14 19.56 -0.68
N GLN A 108 -5.65 19.72 -1.90
CA GLN A 108 -6.36 20.91 -2.40
C GLN A 108 -7.47 20.49 -3.37
N SER A 109 -8.48 21.35 -3.56
CA SER A 109 -9.61 21.05 -4.46
C SER A 109 -9.47 21.76 -5.81
N LEU A 110 -9.68 21.01 -6.91
CA LEU A 110 -9.82 21.57 -8.26
C LEU A 110 -11.04 22.48 -8.41
N GLU A 111 -12.10 22.22 -7.65
CA GLU A 111 -13.38 22.95 -7.72
C GLU A 111 -13.31 24.32 -7.02
N SER A 112 -12.23 24.60 -6.30
CA SER A 112 -12.07 25.85 -5.54
C SER A 112 -11.93 27.09 -6.43
N GLY A 113 -11.55 26.92 -7.70
CA GLY A 113 -11.23 28.01 -8.63
C GLY A 113 -9.98 28.81 -8.24
N GLN A 114 -9.27 28.42 -7.18
CA GLN A 114 -8.03 29.05 -6.75
C GLN A 114 -6.85 28.50 -7.55
N PRO A 115 -5.79 29.31 -7.79
CA PRO A 115 -4.55 28.79 -8.34
C PRO A 115 -4.01 27.63 -7.49
N LEU A 116 -3.69 26.52 -8.15
CA LEU A 116 -3.20 25.33 -7.46
C LEU A 116 -1.82 25.57 -6.88
N THR A 117 -1.62 25.12 -5.64
CA THR A 117 -0.32 25.04 -5.01
C THR A 117 0.50 23.95 -5.70
N TYR A 118 1.66 24.31 -6.23
CA TYR A 118 2.58 23.33 -6.82
C TYR A 118 2.96 22.27 -5.78
N GLY A 119 2.99 21.01 -6.22
CA GLY A 119 3.46 19.94 -5.36
C GLY A 119 2.49 19.53 -4.24
N LYS A 120 1.21 19.89 -4.31
CA LYS A 120 0.17 19.48 -3.35
C LYS A 120 -0.92 18.64 -4.03
N SER A 121 -1.30 17.52 -3.43
CA SER A 121 -2.27 16.57 -4.00
C SER A 121 -3.63 17.21 -4.28
N ILE A 122 -4.28 16.82 -5.38
CA ILE A 122 -5.65 17.22 -5.72
C ILE A 122 -6.72 16.16 -5.36
N THR A 123 -6.29 15.03 -4.78
CA THR A 123 -7.14 13.90 -4.40
C THR A 123 -7.04 13.67 -2.89
N ASP A 124 -6.57 12.50 -2.46
CA ASP A 124 -6.36 12.20 -1.05
C ASP A 124 -5.17 12.99 -0.50
N ALA A 125 -5.22 13.31 0.79
CA ALA A 125 -4.19 14.08 1.46
C ALA A 125 -2.92 13.23 1.66
N CYS A 126 -1.76 13.81 1.33
CA CYS A 126 -0.46 13.14 1.43
C CYS A 126 0.38 13.68 2.59
N ILE A 127 1.34 12.89 3.09
CA ILE A 127 2.44 13.43 3.89
C ILE A 127 3.37 14.30 3.03
N GLY A 128 4.04 15.27 3.67
CA GLY A 128 5.02 16.13 3.02
C GLY A 128 6.37 15.44 2.77
N TRP A 129 7.28 16.16 2.14
CA TRP A 129 8.60 15.62 1.80
C TRP A 129 9.47 15.33 3.04
N GLU A 130 9.40 16.18 4.06
CA GLU A 130 10.14 16.00 5.32
C GLU A 130 9.74 14.70 6.03
N ASP A 131 8.43 14.46 6.15
CA ASP A 131 7.89 13.22 6.71
C ASP A 131 8.23 12.00 5.82
N THR A 132 8.29 12.19 4.51
CA THR A 132 8.69 11.13 3.57
C THR A 132 10.12 10.69 3.77
N ASP A 133 11.07 11.63 3.86
CA ASP A 133 12.48 11.31 4.15
C ASP A 133 12.60 10.60 5.50
N ALA A 134 11.92 11.10 6.54
CA ALA A 134 11.91 10.49 7.86
C ALA A 134 11.34 9.06 7.84
N LEU A 135 10.19 8.86 7.19
CA LEU A 135 9.51 7.56 7.05
C LEU A 135 10.39 6.54 6.32
N LEU A 136 11.00 6.92 5.20
CA LEU A 136 11.87 6.02 4.43
C LEU A 136 13.11 5.61 5.23
N ARG A 137 13.67 6.52 6.03
CA ARG A 137 14.78 6.21 6.94
C ARG A 137 14.36 5.26 8.06
N GLN A 138 13.17 5.43 8.63
CA GLN A 138 12.62 4.51 9.64
C GLN A 138 12.45 3.09 9.08
N LEU A 139 11.84 2.96 7.89
CA LEU A 139 11.70 1.67 7.21
C LEU A 139 13.07 1.03 6.91
N SER A 140 14.04 1.83 6.43
CA SER A 140 15.40 1.37 6.19
C SER A 140 16.06 0.82 7.46
N ALA A 141 15.93 1.54 8.58
CA ALA A 141 16.44 1.12 9.88
C ALA A 141 15.76 -0.17 10.36
N ALA A 142 14.44 -0.28 10.23
CA ALA A 142 13.69 -1.48 10.60
C ALA A 142 14.11 -2.71 9.77
N VAL A 143 14.29 -2.54 8.45
CA VAL A 143 14.79 -3.61 7.58
C VAL A 143 16.21 -4.03 7.95
N LYS A 144 17.10 -3.11 8.33
CA LYS A 144 18.44 -3.43 8.83
C LYS A 144 18.36 -4.20 10.15
N ALA A 145 17.57 -3.72 11.11
CA ALA A 145 17.38 -4.38 12.40
C ALA A 145 16.87 -5.82 12.25
N ARG A 146 15.94 -6.07 11.32
CA ARG A 146 15.45 -7.41 11.00
C ARG A 146 16.54 -8.36 10.48
N ARG A 147 17.55 -7.82 9.80
CA ARG A 147 18.63 -8.61 9.19
C ARG A 147 19.66 -9.06 10.23
N GLY A 148 19.89 -8.27 11.28
CA GLY A 148 20.99 -8.47 12.23
C GLY A 148 22.31 -8.07 11.60
#